data_AF-K7PMR5-F1
#
_entry.id   AF-K7PMR5-F1
#
_cell.length_a   1.000
_cell.length_b   1.000
_cell.length_c   1.000
_cell.angle_alpha   90.00
_cell.angle_beta   90.00
_cell.angle_gamma   90.00
#
_symmetry.space_group_name_H-M   'P 1'
#
loop_
_entity.id
_entity.type
_entity.pdbx_description
1 polymer ?
#
loop_
_entity_poly.entity_id
_entity_poly.type
_entity_poly.pdbx_seq_one_letter_code
_entity_poly.pdbx_strand_id
1 'polypeptide(L)' 'YNMLNQGLVKERRFSFWLNGNVDEEEGGELVFGGLDHNHFRGDHTYVPVTYQYYWQ' A
#
# COMPACT_ATOMS: atom_id res chain seq x y z
N TYR A 1 13.85 3.92 3.67
CA TYR A 1 13.73 4.71 4.91
C TYR A 1 13.70 6.24 4.70
N ASN A 2 14.27 6.81 3.63
CA ASN A 2 14.38 8.27 3.45
C ASN A 2 13.08 9.05 3.72
N MET A 3 11.94 8.65 3.15
CA MET A 3 10.66 9.34 3.35
C MET A 3 10.21 9.35 4.82
N LEU A 4 10.48 8.27 5.57
CA LEU A 4 10.17 8.19 7.00
C LEU A 4 11.07 9.14 7.79
N ASN A 5 12.37 9.14 7.48
CA ASN A 5 13.35 9.97 8.17
C ASN A 5 13.13 11.47 7.93
N GLN A 6 12.59 11.82 6.77
CA GLN A 6 12.22 13.19 6.40
C GLN A 6 10.81 13.60 6.88
N GLY A 7 10.06 12.68 7.50
CA GLY A 7 8.70 12.98 7.98
C GLY A 7 7.68 13.28 6.86
N LEU A 8 7.90 12.78 5.65
CA LEU A 8 7.06 13.07 4.48
C LEU A 8 5.75 12.27 4.43
N VAL A 9 5.61 11.28 5.31
CA VAL A 9 4.42 10.42 5.37
C VAL A 9 3.87 10.39 6.79
N LYS A 10 2.53 10.33 6.90
CA LYS A 10 1.83 10.34 8.18
C LYS A 10 1.92 8.99 8.88
N GLU A 11 1.76 7.90 8.12
CA GLU A 11 1.83 6.54 8.62
C GLU A 11 3.01 5.77 8.03
N ARG A 12 3.56 4.82 8.79
CA ARG A 12 4.68 3.96 8.34
C ARG A 12 4.17 2.78 7.50
N ARG A 13 3.42 3.07 6.45
CA ARG A 13 2.81 2.07 5.55
C ARG A 13 2.78 2.59 4.11
N PHE A 14 2.61 1.67 3.18
CA PHE A 14 2.19 1.95 1.81
C PHE A 14 1.15 0.91 1.41
N SER A 15 0.36 1.21 0.39
CA SER A 15 -0.65 0.29 -0.14
C SER A 15 -0.70 0.34 -1.65
N PHE A 16 -1.06 -0.78 -2.23
CA PHE A 16 -1.31 -0.91 -3.66
C PHE A 16 -2.78 -1.21 -3.89
N TRP A 17 -3.36 -0.53 -4.87
CA TRP A 17 -4.49 -1.02 -5.62
C TRP A 17 -4.02 -1.30 -7.04
N LEU A 18 -4.37 -2.46 -7.59
CA LEU A 18 -4.03 -2.83 -8.95
C LEU A 18 -5.33 -3.11 -9.67
N ASN A 19 -5.52 -2.46 -10.82
CA ASN A 19 -6.68 -2.73 -11.64
C ASN A 19 -6.49 -4.04 -12.40
N GLY A 20 -7.44 -4.96 -12.26
CA GLY A 20 -7.46 -6.21 -13.01
C GLY A 20 -8.05 -6.07 -14.41
N ASN A 21 -8.71 -4.95 -14.71
CA ASN A 21 -9.29 -4.67 -16.01
C ASN A 21 -8.28 -3.94 -16.90
N VAL A 22 -7.79 -4.63 -17.93
CA VAL A 22 -6.77 -4.10 -18.85
C VAL A 22 -7.32 -3.10 -19.86
N ASP A 23 -8.64 -3.01 -19.99
CA ASP A 23 -9.32 -2.10 -20.93
C ASP A 23 -9.62 -0.73 -20.28
N GLU A 24 -9.39 -0.58 -18.97
CA GLU A 24 -9.56 0.68 -18.23
C GLU A 24 -8.27 1.52 -18.26
N GLU A 25 -8.44 2.85 -18.24
CA GLU A 25 -7.31 3.80 -18.29
C GLU A 25 -6.46 3.78 -17.02
N GLU A 26 -7.10 3.61 -15.85
CA GLU A 26 -6.43 3.54 -14.56
C GLU A 26 -5.90 2.13 -14.30
N GLY A 27 -4.58 1.93 -14.42
CA GLY A 27 -3.96 0.63 -14.17
C GLY A 27 -3.78 0.28 -12.68
N GLY A 28 -3.83 1.26 -11.79
CA GLY A 28 -3.63 1.06 -10.36
C GLY A 28 -3.20 2.32 -9.63
N GLU A 29 -3.05 2.21 -8.31
CA GLU A 29 -2.65 3.28 -7.41
C GLU A 29 -1.63 2.78 -6.38
N LEU A 30 -0.63 3.61 -6.09
CA LEU A 30 0.28 3.44 -4.96
C LEU A 30 0.14 4.62 -3.99
N VAL A 31 -0.25 4.33 -2.77
CA VAL A 31 -0.36 5.32 -1.69
C VAL A 31 0.82 5.18 -0.75
N PHE A 32 1.55 6.28 -0.53
CA PHE A 32 2.54 6.39 0.54
C PHE A 32 1.92 7.02 1.78
N GLY A 33 2.01 6.34 2.92
CA GLY A 33 1.59 6.89 4.20
C GLY A 33 0.11 6.74 4.53
N GLY A 34 -0.59 5.78 3.91
CA GLY A 34 -2.01 5.54 4.16
C GLY A 34 -2.58 4.37 3.38
N LEU A 35 -3.91 4.38 3.24
CA LEU A 35 -4.75 3.50 2.44
C LEU A 35 -5.77 4.36 1.71
N ASP A 36 -6.18 3.98 0.50
CA ASP A 36 -7.41 4.51 -0.10
C ASP A 36 -8.58 3.54 0.15
N HIS A 37 -9.59 4.02 0.88
CA HIS A 37 -10.81 3.28 1.18
C HIS A 37 -11.74 3.06 -0.02
N ASN A 38 -11.53 3.76 -1.13
CA ASN A 38 -12.30 3.53 -2.36
C ASN A 38 -11.95 2.18 -3.02
N HIS A 39 -10.76 1.65 -2.75
CA HIS A 39 -10.16 0.54 -3.49
C HIS A 39 -10.20 -0.82 -2.76
N PHE A 40 -10.88 -0.93 -1.61
CA PHE A 40 -11.12 -2.20 -0.92
C PHE A 40 -12.46 -2.20 -0.18
N ARG A 41 -12.90 -3.37 0.28
CA ARG A 41 -14.11 -3.54 1.08
C ARG A 41 -13.82 -4.43 2.28
N GLY A 42 -14.46 -4.13 3.41
CA GLY A 42 -14.22 -4.84 4.67
C GLY A 42 -12.87 -4.53 5.29
N ASP A 43 -12.45 -5.37 6.23
CA ASP A 43 -11.21 -5.18 6.99
C ASP A 43 -10.04 -5.97 6.41
N HIS A 44 -8.84 -5.41 6.55
CA HIS A 44 -7.60 -6.10 6.21
C HIS A 44 -7.18 -7.07 7.31
N THR A 45 -6.76 -8.27 6.92
CA THR A 45 -6.07 -9.22 7.81
C THR A 45 -4.57 -8.99 7.73
N TYR A 46 -3.92 -8.77 8.87
CA TYR A 46 -2.47 -8.57 8.96
C TYR A 46 -1.78 -9.81 9.49
N VAL A 47 -0.62 -10.13 8.89
CA VAL A 47 0.26 -11.21 9.33
C VAL A 47 1.67 -10.65 9.59
N PRO A 48 2.40 -11.18 10.58
CA PRO A 48 3.74 -10.69 10.89
C PRO A 48 4.73 -11.08 9.80
N VAL A 49 5.66 -10.17 9.49
CA VAL A 49 6.80 -10.46 8.60
C VAL A 49 7.77 -11.40 9.31
N THR A 50 8.10 -12.51 8.64
CA THR A 50 9.00 -13.57 9.13
C THR A 50 10.45 -13.34 8.74
N TYR A 51 10.71 -12.65 7.62
CA TYR A 51 12.07 -12.39 7.15
C TYR A 51 12.22 -10.99 6.53
N GLN A 52 12.92 -10.08 7.22
CA GLN A 52 12.91 -8.63 6.98
C GLN A 52 13.57 -8.13 5.68
N TYR A 53 14.11 -9.03 4.85
CA TYR A 53 14.59 -8.67 3.52
C TYR A 53 13.47 -8.71 2.46
N TYR A 54 12.40 -9.46 2.71
CA TYR A 54 11.25 -9.58 1.83
C TYR A 54 9.97 -9.27 2.59
N TRP A 55 8.89 -9.00 1.85
CA TRP A 55 7.55 -9.07 2.40
C TRP A 55 7.12 -10.54 2.44
N GLN A 56 7.67 -11.28 3.43
CA GLN A 56 7.50 -12.71 3.65
C GLN A 56 6.88 -13.01 5.01
#